data_AF-A0AAU5DFM0-F1
#
_entry.id   AF-A0AAU5DFM0-F1
#
_cell.length_a   1.000
_cell.length_b   1.000
_cell.length_c   1.000
_cell.angle_alpha   90.00
_cell.angle_beta   90.00
_cell.angle_gamma   90.00
#
_symmetry.space_group_name_H-M   'P 1'
#
loop_
_entity.id
_entity.type
_entity.pdbx_description
1 polymer ?
#
loop_
_entity_poly.entity_id
_entity_poly.type
_entity_poly.pdbx_seq_one_letter_code
_entity_poly.pdbx_strand_id
1 'polypeptide(L)' 'MVGAPQHEDCVEVATCPHTVQVRDSKGTTRPSFAVSPTAWGTFVRTADSFERSSSLCT' A
#
# COMPACT_ATOMS: atom_id res chain seq x y z
N MET A 1 -14.85 -20.37 7.54
CA MET A 1 -14.39 -20.08 6.17
C MET A 1 -13.04 -19.42 6.27
N VAL A 2 -11.96 -20.07 5.82
CA VAL A 2 -10.65 -19.42 5.72
C VAL A 2 -10.71 -18.51 4.50
N GLY A 3 -10.95 -17.21 4.73
CA GLY A 3 -10.70 -16.17 3.73
C GLY A 3 -9.18 -16.02 3.59
N ALA A 4 -8.66 -16.19 2.39
CA ALA A 4 -7.27 -16.51 2.12
C ALA A 4 -6.24 -15.48 2.63
N PRO A 5 -5.06 -15.90 3.11
CA PRO A 5 -3.96 -14.97 3.33
C PRO A 5 -3.36 -14.61 1.97
N GLN A 6 -3.73 -13.47 1.37
CA GLN A 6 -2.98 -12.92 0.23
C GLN A 6 -1.69 -12.23 0.70
N HIS A 7 -0.92 -12.88 1.56
CA HIS A 7 0.38 -12.40 2.06
C HIS A 7 1.51 -12.63 1.04
N GLU A 8 1.21 -12.48 -0.24
CA GLU A 8 2.14 -12.77 -1.33
C GLU A 8 2.34 -11.59 -2.27
N ASP A 9 1.72 -10.43 -2.02
CA ASP A 9 1.87 -9.22 -2.83
C ASP A 9 2.63 -8.14 -2.04
N CYS A 10 3.87 -8.47 -1.66
CA CYS A 10 4.73 -7.56 -0.89
C CYS A 10 5.16 -6.37 -1.76
N VAL A 11 4.92 -5.14 -1.27
CA VAL A 11 5.36 -3.90 -1.92
C VAL A 11 6.44 -3.21 -1.09
N GLU A 12 7.46 -2.70 -1.76
CA GLU A 12 8.52 -1.87 -1.20
C GLU A 12 8.16 -0.39 -1.37
N VAL A 13 8.27 0.40 -0.30
CA VAL A 13 7.92 1.83 -0.30
C VAL A 13 9.12 2.67 0.09
N ALA A 14 9.56 3.55 -0.82
CA ALA A 14 10.61 4.53 -0.55
C ALA A 14 10.02 5.95 -0.53
N THR A 15 10.08 6.60 0.63
CA THR A 15 9.61 7.98 0.80
C THR A 15 10.75 8.96 0.50
N CYS A 16 10.63 9.69 -0.61
CA CYS A 16 11.51 10.82 -0.93
C CYS A 16 10.78 12.14 -0.61
N PRO A 17 11.50 13.27 -0.41
CA PRO A 17 10.91 14.55 0.01
C PRO A 17 9.77 15.06 -0.88
N HIS A 18 9.80 14.74 -2.16
CA HIS A 18 8.81 15.22 -3.15
C HIS A 18 7.98 14.12 -3.77
N THR A 19 8.33 12.85 -3.54
CA THR A 19 7.71 11.71 -4.21
C THR A 19 7.83 10.45 -3.37
N VAL A 20 6.77 9.67 -3.30
CA VAL A 20 6.80 8.31 -2.76
C VAL A 20 6.90 7.34 -3.94
N GLN A 21 7.91 6.48 -3.91
CA GLN A 21 8.10 5.41 -4.88
C GLN A 21 7.56 4.11 -4.29
N VAL A 22 6.62 3.47 -4.98
CA VAL A 22 6.10 2.16 -4.63
C VAL A 22 6.53 1.16 -5.71
N ARG A 23 7.08 0.02 -5.32
CA ARG A 23 7.43 -1.07 -6.23
C ARG A 23 6.91 -2.39 -5.68
N ASP A 24 6.43 -3.24 -6.56
CA ASP A 24 6.18 -4.64 -6.23
C ASP A 24 7.52 -5.36 -6.04
N SER A 25 7.67 -6.07 -4.92
CA SER A 25 8.87 -6.83 -4.57
C SER A 25 9.15 -7.94 -5.59
N LYS A 26 8.11 -8.46 -6.26
CA LYS A 26 8.23 -9.50 -7.31
C LYS A 26 8.52 -8.93 -8.71
N GLY A 27 8.34 -7.63 -8.91
CA GLY A 27 8.34 -6.96 -10.21
C GLY A 27 9.44 -5.91 -10.36
N THR A 28 10.67 -6.22 -9.97
CA THR A 28 11.81 -5.28 -9.96
C THR A 28 12.13 -4.64 -11.33
N THR A 29 11.78 -5.30 -12.42
CA THR A 29 11.95 -4.79 -13.80
C THR A 29 10.89 -3.77 -14.22
N ARG A 30 9.80 -3.63 -13.46
CA ARG A 30 8.72 -2.69 -13.79
C ARG A 30 9.05 -1.29 -13.24
N PRO A 31 8.58 -0.21 -13.92
CA PRO A 31 8.70 1.15 -13.40
C PRO A 31 8.06 1.27 -12.00
N SER A 32 8.70 2.02 -11.09
CA SER A 32 8.05 2.37 -9.81
C SER A 32 6.85 3.24 -10.07
N PHE A 33 5.81 3.01 -9.27
CA PHE A 33 4.72 3.96 -9.18
C PHE A 33 5.16 5.15 -8.33
N ALA A 34 5.15 6.34 -8.94
CA ALA A 34 5.58 7.59 -8.34
C ALA A 34 4.34 8.42 -7.96
N VAL A 35 4.15 8.66 -6.67
CA VAL A 35 3.03 9.46 -6.16
C VAL A 35 3.51 10.64 -5.34
N SER A 36 2.72 11.70 -5.27
CA SER A 36 3.03 12.81 -4.36
C SER A 36 2.84 12.38 -2.89
N PRO A 37 3.63 12.92 -1.94
CA PRO A 37 3.49 12.61 -0.52
C PRO A 37 2.08 12.90 0.02
N THR A 38 1.44 13.96 -0.46
CA THR A 38 0.07 14.31 -0.07
C THR A 38 -0.94 13.25 -0.50
N ALA A 39 -0.85 12.78 -1.75
CA ALA A 39 -1.74 11.75 -2.26
C ALA A 39 -1.51 10.41 -1.53
N TRP A 40 -0.25 10.05 -1.29
CA TRP A 40 0.11 8.87 -0.50
C TRP A 40 -0.46 8.91 0.92
N GLY A 41 -0.35 10.04 1.60
CA GLY A 41 -0.92 10.21 2.94
C GLY A 41 -2.45 10.04 2.97
N THR A 42 -3.15 10.53 1.94
CA THR A 42 -4.60 10.29 1.80
C THR A 42 -4.92 8.82 1.57
N PHE A 43 -4.15 8.14 0.72
CA PHE A 43 -4.31 6.71 0.48
C PHE A 43 -4.15 5.89 1.76
N VAL A 44 -3.08 6.10 2.52
CA VAL A 44 -2.80 5.35 3.77
C VAL A 44 -3.91 5.56 4.80
N ARG A 45 -4.41 6.79 4.97
CA ARG A 45 -5.54 7.05 5.89
C ARG A 45 -6.81 6.32 5.48
N THR A 46 -7.09 6.23 4.17
CA THR A 46 -8.23 5.50 3.64
C THR A 46 -8.04 3.99 3.83
N ALA A 47 -6.84 3.46 3.57
CA ALA A 47 -6.51 2.06 3.75
C ALA A 47 -6.63 1.63 5.22
N ASP A 48 -6.07 2.41 6.15
CA ASP A 48 -6.20 2.20 7.60
C ASP A 48 -7.67 2.22 8.06
N SER A 49 -8.46 3.15 7.52
CA SER A 49 -9.90 3.23 7.86
C SER A 49 -10.70 2.05 7.33
N PHE A 50 -10.31 1.48 6.18
CA PHE A 50 -10.91 0.27 5.66
C PHE A 50 -10.59 -0.95 6.54
N GLU A 51 -9.34 -1.10 6.97
CA GLU A 51 -8.92 -2.18 7.88
C GLU A 51 -9.61 -2.06 9.25
N ARG A 52 -9.68 -0.85 9.81
CA ARG A 52 -10.43 -0.56 11.04
C ARG A 52 -11.92 -0.85 10.87
N SER A 53 -12.54 -0.43 9.77
CA SER A 53 -13.95 -0.72 9.52
C SER A 53 -14.22 -2.22 9.37
N SER A 54 -13.29 -2.96 8.76
CA SER A 54 -13.37 -4.42 8.62
C SER A 54 -13.23 -5.11 9.98
N SER A 55 -12.32 -4.62 10.83
CA SER A 55 -12.15 -5.09 12.21
C SER A 55 -13.34 -4.78 13.12
N LEU A 56 -14.04 -3.66 12.90
CA LEU A 56 -15.23 -3.27 13.67
C LEU A 56 -16.49 -4.08 13.31
N CYS A 57 -16.47 -4.84 12.21
CA CYS A 57 -17.55 -5.75 11.82
C CYS A 57 -17.35 -7.18 12.35
N THR A 58 -16.42 -7.41 13.28
CA THR A 58 -16.18 -8.71 13.94
C THR A 58 -16.87 -8.78 15.30
#